data_AF-A0A5B8VB59-F1
#
_entry.id   AF-A0A5B8VB59-F1
#
_cell.length_a   1.000
_cell.length_b   1.000
_cell.length_c   1.000
_cell.angle_alpha   90.00
_cell.angle_beta   90.00
_cell.angle_gamma   90.00
#
_symmetry.space_group_name_H-M   'P 1'
#
loop_
_entity.id
_entity.type
_entity.pdbx_description
1 polymer ?
#
loop_
_entity_poly.entity_id
_entity_poly.type
_entity_poly.pdbx_seq_one_letter_code
_entity_poly.pdbx_strand_id
1 'polypeptide(L)'
;MKKIILTLSILFFTTKVFSQTSSCDEVLDFITTNGYYKASLASYTLNSSWLYKVTAYTYEYKTYVIAEIKKDEYAITTKKYIFCDIPSSNWINFQIGAYGDSNSYGERFHKYIMDYKCDCN
;
A
#
# COMPACT_ATOMS: atom_id res chain seq x y z
N MET A 1 65.59 20.27 21.94
CA MET A 1 64.85 19.64 20.82
C MET A 1 63.59 18.99 21.38
N LYS A 2 62.42 19.65 21.31
CA LYS A 2 61.15 19.08 21.76
C LYS A 2 60.33 18.73 20.52
N LYS A 3 60.11 17.44 20.29
CA LYS A 3 59.26 16.92 19.21
C LYS A 3 57.81 17.10 19.63
N ILE A 4 57.06 17.95 18.93
CA ILE A 4 55.62 18.10 19.10
C ILE A 4 54.98 17.02 18.22
N ILE A 5 54.35 16.03 18.83
CA ILE A 5 53.57 15.00 18.13
C ILE A 5 52.14 15.53 18.03
N LEU A 6 51.72 15.90 16.82
CA LEU A 6 50.33 16.23 16.51
C LEU A 6 49.57 14.92 16.27
N THR A 7 48.71 14.53 17.22
CA THR A 7 47.76 13.43 17.05
C THR A 7 46.52 13.91 16.30
N LEU A 8 46.40 13.51 15.04
CA LEU A 8 45.23 13.75 14.20
C LEU A 8 44.11 12.77 14.60
N SER A 9 43.18 13.22 15.43
CA SER A 9 42.00 12.44 15.81
C SER A 9 40.91 12.59 14.74
N ILE A 10 40.78 11.58 13.87
CA ILE A 10 39.73 11.53 12.84
C ILE A 10 38.45 11.00 13.50
N LEU A 11 37.53 11.92 13.82
CA LEU A 11 36.16 11.60 14.24
C LEU A 11 35.36 11.12 13.02
N PHE A 12 35.23 9.80 12.87
CA PHE A 12 34.29 9.18 11.94
C PHE A 12 32.86 9.37 12.49
N PHE A 13 32.22 10.48 12.12
CA PHE A 13 30.77 10.61 12.22
C PHE A 13 30.14 9.74 11.14
N THR A 14 29.60 8.59 11.54
CA THR A 14 28.74 7.78 10.67
C THR A 14 27.39 8.48 10.54
N THR A 15 27.22 9.25 9.46
CA THR A 15 25.89 9.78 9.12
C THR A 15 25.01 8.60 8.71
N LYS A 16 23.97 8.31 9.50
CA LYS A 16 22.92 7.38 9.08
C LYS A 16 22.21 8.00 7.88
N VAL A 17 22.44 7.44 6.70
CA VAL A 17 21.67 7.78 5.51
C VAL A 17 20.25 7.24 5.74
N PHE A 18 19.33 8.12 6.11
CA PHE A 18 17.90 7.81 5.99
C PHE A 18 17.60 7.77 4.50
N SER A 19 17.43 6.57 3.95
CA SER A 19 16.80 6.40 2.65
C SER A 19 15.42 7.05 2.74
N GLN A 20 15.11 7.96 1.82
CA GLN A 20 13.77 8.53 1.72
C GLN A 20 12.82 7.36 1.41
N THR A 21 11.95 7.02 2.35
CA THR A 21 10.88 6.05 2.16
C THR A 21 10.04 6.56 0.98
N SER A 22 9.62 5.68 0.06
CA SER A 22 8.82 6.15 -1.08
C SER A 22 7.53 6.78 -0.53
N SER A 23 7.06 7.89 -1.11
CA SER A 23 5.88 8.60 -0.61
C SER A 23 4.65 7.68 -0.48
N CYS A 24 4.58 6.62 -1.29
CA CYS A 24 3.52 5.62 -1.20
C CYS A 24 3.62 4.72 0.03
N ASP A 25 4.83 4.39 0.46
CA ASP A 25 5.04 3.65 1.70
C ASP A 25 4.67 4.52 2.91
N GLU A 26 4.97 5.83 2.86
CA GLU A 26 4.54 6.78 3.90
C GLU A 26 3.02 6.91 3.99
N VAL A 27 2.32 7.03 2.86
CA VAL A 27 0.84 7.06 2.85
C VAL A 27 0.26 5.73 3.33
N LEU A 28 0.86 4.61 2.94
CA LEU A 28 0.45 3.29 3.39
C LEU A 28 0.60 3.14 4.91
N ASP A 29 1.74 3.53 5.46
CA ASP A 29 2.02 3.50 6.90
C ASP A 29 1.09 4.46 7.66
N PHE A 30 0.86 5.66 7.11
CA PHE A 30 -0.05 6.64 7.70
C PHE A 30 -1.48 6.10 7.79
N ILE A 31 -2.03 5.59 6.69
CA ILE A 31 -3.40 5.07 6.65
C ILE A 31 -3.56 3.81 7.50
N THR A 32 -2.55 2.93 7.54
CA THR A 32 -2.60 1.73 8.38
C THR A 32 -2.52 2.05 9.88
N THR A 33 -1.84 3.14 10.25
CA THR A 33 -1.69 3.57 11.64
C THR A 33 -2.87 4.43 12.13
N ASN A 34 -3.37 5.35 11.30
CA ASN A 34 -4.34 6.37 11.71
C ASN A 34 -5.75 6.12 11.16
N GLY A 35 -5.90 5.31 10.11
CA GLY A 35 -7.19 5.00 9.51
C GLY A 35 -8.00 3.99 10.30
N TYR A 36 -9.32 4.12 10.28
CA TYR A 36 -10.24 3.16 10.85
C TYR A 36 -10.40 1.96 9.91
N TYR A 37 -10.04 0.77 10.40
CA TYR A 37 -10.29 -0.47 9.66
C TYR A 37 -11.76 -0.60 9.27
N LYS A 38 -12.04 -0.88 7.99
CA LYS A 38 -13.39 -1.06 7.46
C LYS A 38 -13.68 -2.52 7.14
N ALA A 39 -12.82 -3.15 6.34
CA ALA A 39 -13.01 -4.53 5.89
C ALA A 39 -11.72 -5.09 5.25
N SER A 40 -11.64 -6.41 5.14
CA SER A 40 -10.58 -7.11 4.42
C SER A 40 -11.15 -8.31 3.69
N LEU A 41 -10.72 -8.51 2.44
CA LEU A 41 -11.01 -9.68 1.62
C LEU A 41 -9.69 -10.42 1.36
N ALA A 42 -9.63 -11.68 1.77
CA ALA A 42 -8.45 -12.54 1.58
C ALA A 42 -8.53 -13.35 0.28
N SER A 43 -7.43 -13.97 -0.11
CA SER A 43 -7.27 -14.69 -1.37
C SER A 43 -8.36 -15.74 -1.62
N TYR A 44 -8.75 -16.49 -0.60
CA TYR A 44 -9.80 -17.51 -0.69
C TYR A 44 -11.18 -16.92 -0.99
N THR A 45 -11.48 -15.71 -0.51
CA THR A 45 -12.72 -14.98 -0.82
C THR A 45 -12.65 -14.36 -2.21
N LEU A 46 -11.50 -13.79 -2.54
CA LEU A 46 -11.29 -13.08 -3.80
C LEU A 46 -11.28 -14.02 -5.00
N ASN A 47 -10.82 -15.27 -4.83
CA ASN A 47 -10.66 -16.27 -5.88
C ASN A 47 -10.09 -15.66 -7.18
N SER A 48 -9.07 -14.82 -7.04
CA SER A 48 -8.49 -14.04 -8.14
C SER A 48 -7.10 -14.59 -8.48
N SER A 49 -6.80 -14.71 -9.78
CA SER A 49 -5.45 -15.00 -10.27
C SER A 49 -4.47 -13.86 -10.03
N TRP A 50 -4.97 -12.65 -9.75
CA TRP A 50 -4.17 -11.43 -9.68
C TRP A 50 -4.17 -10.80 -8.28
N LEU A 51 -5.32 -10.70 -7.62
CA LEU A 51 -5.42 -10.17 -6.25
C LEU A 51 -5.10 -11.25 -5.23
N TYR A 52 -4.24 -10.91 -4.25
CA TYR A 52 -3.97 -11.74 -3.09
C TYR A 52 -4.82 -11.32 -1.89
N LYS A 53 -4.89 -10.02 -1.60
CA LYS A 53 -5.66 -9.48 -0.47
C LYS A 53 -6.07 -8.04 -0.77
N VAL A 54 -7.23 -7.63 -0.30
CA VAL A 54 -7.70 -6.24 -0.39
C VAL A 54 -8.19 -5.80 0.98
N THR A 55 -7.60 -4.74 1.52
CA THR A 55 -7.97 -4.17 2.83
C THR A 55 -8.43 -2.75 2.66
N ALA A 56 -9.56 -2.39 3.27
CA ALA A 56 -10.11 -1.05 3.24
C ALA A 56 -10.02 -0.38 4.63
N TYR A 57 -9.67 0.90 4.60
CA TYR A 57 -9.64 1.80 5.75
C TYR A 57 -10.51 3.03 5.45
N THR A 58 -10.98 3.69 6.49
CA THR A 58 -11.65 5.00 6.41
C THR A 58 -10.85 6.02 7.20
N TYR A 59 -10.55 7.16 6.58
CA TYR A 59 -9.91 8.29 7.25
C TYR A 59 -10.54 9.58 6.71
N GLU A 60 -10.93 10.51 7.58
CA GLU A 60 -11.65 11.75 7.21
C GLU A 60 -12.81 11.52 6.21
N TYR A 61 -13.65 10.52 6.47
CA TYR A 61 -14.80 10.13 5.63
C TYR A 61 -14.46 9.65 4.20
N LYS A 62 -13.17 9.50 3.88
CA LYS A 62 -12.66 8.95 2.61
C LYS A 62 -12.29 7.48 2.78
N THR A 63 -12.52 6.66 1.75
CA THR A 63 -12.12 5.25 1.75
C THR A 63 -10.75 5.10 1.09
N TYR A 64 -9.85 4.40 1.76
CA TYR A 64 -8.53 4.02 1.27
C TYR A 64 -8.46 2.52 1.13
N VAL A 65 -7.94 2.02 0.02
CA VAL A 65 -7.79 0.59 -0.24
C VAL A 65 -6.33 0.25 -0.42
N ILE A 66 -5.87 -0.74 0.33
CA ILE A 66 -4.56 -1.37 0.16
C ILE A 66 -4.78 -2.72 -0.50
N ALA A 67 -4.30 -2.86 -1.73
CA ALA A 67 -4.33 -4.11 -2.47
C ALA A 67 -2.96 -4.78 -2.45
N GLU A 68 -2.94 -6.05 -2.05
CA GLU A 68 -1.79 -6.93 -2.20
C GLU A 68 -1.98 -7.73 -3.48
N ILE A 69 -1.09 -7.51 -4.45
CA ILE A 69 -1.13 -8.13 -5.78
C ILE A 69 -0.08 -9.23 -5.84
N LYS A 70 -0.44 -10.37 -6.42
CA LYS A 70 0.46 -11.52 -6.64
C LYS A 70 1.52 -11.16 -7.68
N LYS A 71 2.79 -11.48 -7.42
CA LYS A 71 3.88 -11.34 -8.41
C LYS A 71 4.12 -12.60 -9.23
N ASP A 72 3.64 -13.72 -8.72
CA ASP A 72 3.77 -15.06 -9.30
C ASP A 72 2.47 -15.85 -9.10
N GLU A 73 2.26 -16.89 -9.90
CA GLU A 73 1.03 -17.71 -9.89
C GLU A 73 0.79 -18.38 -8.53
N TYR A 74 1.87 -18.74 -7.85
CA TYR A 74 1.84 -19.40 -6.54
C TYR A 74 1.62 -18.43 -5.38
N ALA A 75 1.59 -17.12 -5.64
CA ALA A 75 1.51 -16.05 -4.66
C ALA A 75 2.57 -16.15 -3.55
N ILE A 76 3.77 -16.66 -3.86
CA ILE A 76 4.89 -16.73 -2.91
C ILE A 76 5.31 -15.32 -2.51
N THR A 77 5.27 -14.40 -3.48
CA THR A 77 5.56 -12.99 -3.26
C THR A 77 4.40 -12.10 -3.70
N THR A 78 4.15 -11.05 -2.91
CA THR A 78 3.14 -10.04 -3.21
C THR A 78 3.76 -8.64 -3.25
N LYS A 79 3.03 -7.69 -3.83
CA LYS A 79 3.35 -6.26 -3.74
C LYS A 79 2.12 -5.48 -3.30
N LYS A 80 2.31 -4.57 -2.34
CA LYS A 80 1.25 -3.69 -1.85
C LYS A 80 1.14 -2.45 -2.74
N TYR A 81 -0.08 -2.02 -2.96
CA TYR A 81 -0.44 -0.79 -3.65
C TYR A 81 -1.57 -0.12 -2.87
N ILE A 82 -1.54 1.21 -2.80
CA ILE A 82 -2.55 2.00 -2.12
C ILE A 82 -3.36 2.80 -3.13
N PHE A 83 -4.66 2.87 -2.88
CA PHE A 83 -5.67 3.54 -3.67
C PHE A 83 -6.43 4.50 -2.75
N CYS A 84 -6.56 5.76 -3.16
CA CYS A 84 -6.93 6.89 -2.32
C CYS A 84 -8.31 7.43 -2.69
N ASP A 85 -8.99 8.01 -1.70
CA ASP A 85 -10.21 8.82 -1.91
C ASP A 85 -11.33 8.10 -2.68
N ILE A 86 -11.46 6.80 -2.47
CA ILE A 86 -12.44 5.96 -3.17
C ILE A 86 -13.86 6.29 -2.66
N PRO A 87 -14.81 6.60 -3.55
CA PRO A 87 -16.21 6.76 -3.17
C PRO A 87 -16.75 5.51 -2.48
N SER A 88 -17.52 5.69 -1.42
CA SER A 88 -18.10 4.54 -0.69
C SER A 88 -18.95 3.63 -1.59
N SER A 89 -19.61 4.18 -2.62
CA SER A 89 -20.34 3.41 -3.64
C SER A 89 -19.43 2.49 -4.44
N ASN A 90 -18.23 2.95 -4.82
CA ASN A 90 -17.27 2.14 -5.58
C ASN A 90 -16.71 1.01 -4.72
N TRP A 91 -16.44 1.28 -3.44
CA TRP A 91 -16.07 0.23 -2.50
C TRP A 91 -17.16 -0.83 -2.36
N ILE A 92 -18.42 -0.44 -2.19
CA ILE A 92 -19.56 -1.36 -2.11
C ILE A 92 -19.67 -2.19 -3.40
N ASN A 93 -19.64 -1.55 -4.56
CA ASN A 93 -19.74 -2.23 -5.85
C ASN A 93 -18.56 -3.19 -6.09
N PHE A 94 -17.36 -2.88 -5.61
CA PHE A 94 -16.25 -3.83 -5.61
C PHE A 94 -16.57 -5.08 -4.76
N GLN A 95 -17.10 -4.89 -3.55
CA GLN A 95 -17.39 -5.99 -2.63
C GLN A 95 -18.49 -6.92 -3.15
N ILE A 96 -19.63 -6.36 -3.55
CA ILE A 96 -20.86 -7.13 -3.83
C ILE A 96 -21.33 -7.08 -5.29
N GLY A 97 -20.71 -6.25 -6.13
CA GLY A 97 -21.13 -6.04 -7.52
C GLY A 97 -22.35 -5.13 -7.68
N ALA A 98 -22.56 -4.63 -8.90
CA ALA A 98 -23.78 -3.99 -9.36
C ALA A 98 -24.51 -4.86 -10.40
N TYR A 99 -25.72 -4.45 -10.81
CA TYR A 99 -26.47 -5.17 -11.85
C TYR A 99 -25.67 -5.22 -13.17
N GLY A 100 -25.47 -6.44 -13.69
CA GLY A 100 -24.71 -6.68 -14.92
C GLY A 100 -23.19 -6.71 -14.72
N ASP A 101 -22.68 -6.61 -13.50
CA ASP A 101 -21.25 -6.77 -13.23
C ASP A 101 -20.79 -8.21 -13.30
N SER A 102 -19.49 -8.36 -13.56
CA SER A 102 -18.80 -9.64 -13.42
C SER A 102 -18.78 -10.13 -11.97
N ASN A 103 -18.84 -11.45 -11.81
CA ASN A 103 -18.61 -12.11 -10.52
C ASN A 103 -17.13 -12.12 -10.11
N SER A 104 -16.20 -11.80 -11.03
CA SER A 104 -14.76 -11.72 -10.74
C SER A 104 -14.41 -10.46 -9.93
N TYR A 105 -13.82 -10.66 -8.73
CA TYR A 105 -13.27 -9.56 -7.94
C TYR A 105 -12.16 -8.80 -8.69
N GLY A 106 -11.39 -9.48 -9.53
CA GLY A 106 -10.35 -8.83 -10.33
C GLY A 106 -10.93 -7.80 -11.30
N GLU A 107 -12.01 -8.17 -12.01
CA GLU A 107 -12.67 -7.27 -12.96
C GLU A 107 -13.38 -6.12 -12.23
N ARG A 108 -14.07 -6.40 -11.12
CA ARG A 108 -14.68 -5.34 -10.30
C ARG A 108 -13.64 -4.41 -9.69
N PHE A 109 -12.46 -4.92 -9.29
CA PHE A 109 -11.38 -4.09 -8.80
C PHE A 109 -10.88 -3.13 -9.89
N HIS A 110 -10.66 -3.64 -11.09
CA HIS A 110 -10.28 -2.80 -12.24
C HIS A 110 -11.32 -1.72 -12.53
N LYS A 111 -12.61 -2.07 -12.45
CA LYS A 111 -13.71 -1.14 -12.74
C LYS A 111 -13.91 -0.06 -11.67
N TYR A 112 -13.81 -0.40 -10.39
CA TYR A 112 -14.23 0.50 -9.31
C TYR A 112 -13.10 1.11 -8.49
N ILE A 113 -11.91 0.49 -8.49
CA ILE A 113 -10.81 0.84 -7.58
C ILE A 113 -9.56 1.28 -8.34
N MET A 114 -9.24 0.68 -9.50
CA MET A 114 -7.93 0.87 -10.17
C MET A 114 -7.60 2.33 -10.48
N ASP A 115 -8.59 3.12 -10.92
CA ASP A 115 -8.40 4.52 -11.29
C ASP A 115 -8.10 5.43 -10.08
N TYR A 116 -8.26 4.92 -8.86
CA TYR A 116 -8.00 5.65 -7.62
C TYR A 116 -6.58 5.42 -7.09
N LYS A 117 -5.65 4.92 -7.92
CA LYS A 117 -4.27 4.71 -7.48
C LYS A 117 -3.71 6.04 -6.97
N CYS A 118 -3.16 6.03 -5.75
CA CYS A 118 -2.63 7.26 -5.15
C CYS A 118 -1.48 7.80 -6.01
N ASP A 119 -1.44 9.13 -6.16
CA ASP A 119 -0.30 9.82 -6.74
C ASP A 119 0.79 9.91 -5.68
N CYS A 120 1.72 8.95 -5.75
CA CYS A 120 2.88 8.88 -4.88
C CYS A 120 4.12 9.12 -5.74
N ASN A 121 4.66 10.35 -5.68
CA ASN A 121 5.94 10.71 -6.28
C ASN A 121 7.05 10.70 -5.23
#